data_AF-A0A946M9P5-F1
#
_entry.id   AF-A0A946M9P5-F1
#
_cell.length_a   1.000
_cell.length_b   1.000
_cell.length_c   1.000
_cell.angle_alpha   90.00
_cell.angle_beta   90.00
_cell.angle_gamma   90.00
#
_symmetry.space_group_name_H-M   'P 1'
#
loop_
_entity.id
_entity.type
_entity.pdbx_description
1 polymer ?
#
loop_
_entity_poly.entity_id
_entity_poly.type
_entity_poly.pdbx_seq_one_letter_code
_entity_poly.pdbx_strand_id
1 'polypeptide(L)'
;NNKGELNIEKLCVIGSDASAIVALNWAVYDWNQKSNVLIKNGQDVKALILLTPVASYKGFTAQTALNHVVIQRTLSIMILAGKFDTKYYSGSKRIYNQLARFHPDKFENEKDKLENGSLFEYGLNTANQGSGILSVSNLKPNPRDLIADFIRYRLENQDRFGWKNRSGTAE
;
A
#
# COMPACT_ATOMS: atom_id res chain seq x y z
N ASN A 1 20.08 -8.56 -3.98
CA ASN A 1 20.22 -7.24 -3.33
C ASN A 1 21.34 -7.17 -2.30
N ASN A 2 22.09 -8.24 -2.04
CA ASN A 2 23.04 -8.38 -0.91
C ASN A 2 24.20 -7.36 -0.86
N LYS A 3 24.32 -6.45 -1.84
CA LYS A 3 25.28 -5.34 -1.84
C LYS A 3 24.87 -4.15 -0.96
N GLY A 4 23.70 -4.19 -0.31
CA GLY A 4 23.25 -3.14 0.61
C GLY A 4 22.64 -1.91 -0.06
N GLU A 5 22.61 -1.85 -1.40
CA GLU A 5 22.21 -0.66 -2.15
C GLU A 5 20.68 -0.41 -2.14
N LEU A 6 19.86 -1.46 -2.02
CA LEU A 6 18.41 -1.36 -2.00
C LEU A 6 17.82 -2.33 -0.98
N ASN A 7 17.10 -1.82 0.03
CA ASN A 7 16.50 -2.70 1.03
C ASN A 7 15.17 -3.28 0.54
N ILE A 8 15.23 -4.50 0.01
CA ILE A 8 14.04 -5.24 -0.42
C ILE A 8 13.06 -5.57 0.73
N GLU A 9 13.51 -5.49 1.99
CA GLU A 9 12.65 -5.60 3.17
C GLU A 9 11.74 -4.39 3.38
N LYS A 10 11.90 -3.35 2.56
CA LYS A 10 11.08 -2.13 2.53
C LYS A 10 10.33 -1.98 1.19
N LEU A 11 9.97 -3.10 0.55
CA LEU A 11 9.29 -3.07 -0.74
C LEU A 11 7.89 -2.44 -0.63
N CYS A 12 7.67 -1.40 -1.44
CA CYS A 12 6.36 -0.80 -1.67
C CYS A 12 5.84 -1.20 -3.06
N VAL A 13 4.57 -1.61 -3.15
CA VAL A 13 3.93 -1.87 -4.45
C VAL A 13 2.84 -0.84 -4.68
N ILE A 14 2.86 -0.22 -5.87
CA ILE A 14 1.87 0.76 -6.29
C ILE A 14 1.00 0.14 -7.38
N GLY A 15 -0.32 0.18 -7.21
CA GLY A 15 -1.29 -0.28 -8.19
C GLY A 15 -2.30 0.81 -8.53
N SER A 16 -2.62 0.96 -9.82
CA SER A 16 -3.60 1.91 -10.35
C SER A 16 -4.81 1.20 -10.95
N ASP A 17 -6.02 1.63 -10.59
CA ASP A 17 -7.28 1.12 -11.13
C ASP A 17 -7.37 -0.41 -11.00
N ALA A 18 -7.53 -1.12 -12.12
CA ALA A 18 -7.57 -2.58 -12.16
C ALA A 18 -6.25 -3.24 -11.70
N SER A 19 -5.10 -2.57 -11.87
CA SER A 19 -3.81 -3.10 -11.41
C SER A 19 -3.66 -3.07 -9.89
N ALA A 20 -4.50 -2.31 -9.17
CA ALA A 20 -4.61 -2.42 -7.72
C ALA A 20 -5.06 -3.83 -7.28
N ILE A 21 -5.89 -4.50 -8.08
CA ILE A 21 -6.28 -5.90 -7.84
C ILE A 21 -5.04 -6.81 -7.92
N VAL A 22 -4.16 -6.58 -8.91
CA VAL A 22 -2.91 -7.33 -9.06
C VAL A 22 -1.99 -7.06 -7.88
N ALA A 23 -1.81 -5.80 -7.47
CA ALA A 23 -0.96 -5.44 -6.34
C ALA A 23 -1.41 -6.11 -5.03
N LEU A 24 -2.72 -6.15 -4.77
CA LEU A 24 -3.30 -6.82 -3.60
C LEU A 24 -3.05 -8.33 -3.62
N ASN A 25 -3.33 -8.98 -4.75
CA ASN A 25 -3.12 -10.43 -4.88
C ASN A 25 -1.63 -10.80 -4.86
N TRP A 26 -0.76 -9.98 -5.44
CA TRP A 26 0.69 -10.15 -5.38
C TRP A 26 1.20 -10.07 -3.94
N ALA A 27 0.74 -9.08 -3.17
CA ALA A 27 1.13 -8.96 -1.77
C ALA A 27 0.71 -10.18 -0.93
N VAL A 28 -0.48 -10.74 -1.19
CA VAL A 28 -0.91 -11.99 -0.56
C VAL A 28 -0.03 -13.15 -0.98
N TYR A 29 0.26 -13.28 -2.28
CA TYR A 29 1.14 -14.33 -2.79
C TYR A 29 2.55 -14.27 -2.19
N ASP A 30 3.14 -13.07 -2.14
CA ASP A 30 4.45 -12.80 -1.54
C ASP A 30 4.50 -13.21 -0.06
N TRP A 31 3.45 -12.90 0.71
CA TRP A 31 3.41 -13.25 2.13
C TRP A 31 3.09 -14.71 2.43
N ASN A 32 2.48 -15.42 1.48
CA ASN A 32 2.23 -16.84 1.59
C ASN A 32 3.45 -17.70 1.21
N GLN A 33 4.54 -17.10 0.73
CA GLN A 33 5.78 -17.84 0.52
C GLN A 33 6.32 -18.36 1.86
N LYS A 34 6.78 -19.61 1.85
CA LYS A 34 7.45 -20.20 3.01
C LYS A 34 8.83 -19.59 3.15
N SER A 35 9.01 -18.72 4.13
CA SER A 35 10.34 -18.27 4.53
C SER A 35 10.97 -19.31 5.45
N ASN A 36 12.13 -19.85 5.06
CA ASN A 36 12.93 -20.71 5.94
C ASN A 36 13.92 -19.85 6.73
N VAL A 37 14.38 -20.35 7.88
CA VAL A 37 15.32 -19.64 8.77
C VAL A 37 16.66 -19.34 8.05
N LEU A 38 17.07 -20.22 7.12
CA LEU A 38 18.35 -20.12 6.40
C LEU A 38 18.30 -19.23 5.15
N ILE A 39 17.15 -19.13 4.49
CA ILE A 39 16.98 -18.33 3.26
C ILE A 39 15.60 -17.68 3.34
N LYS A 40 15.59 -16.36 3.45
CA LYS A 40 14.35 -15.59 3.36
C LYS A 40 13.77 -15.69 1.96
N ASN A 41 12.50 -16.10 1.89
CA ASN A 41 11.73 -16.11 0.66
C ASN A 41 10.37 -15.43 0.90
N GLY A 42 10.05 -14.46 0.05
CA GLY A 42 8.86 -13.63 0.15
C GLY A 42 8.75 -12.81 1.44
N GLN A 43 7.52 -12.37 1.73
CA GLN A 43 7.22 -11.40 2.79
C GLN A 43 8.04 -10.11 2.62
N ASP A 44 8.24 -9.69 1.38
CA ASP A 44 9.02 -8.51 1.00
C ASP A 44 8.14 -7.27 0.99
N VAL A 45 6.91 -7.39 0.48
CA VAL A 45 5.96 -6.27 0.40
C VAL A 45 5.60 -5.82 1.81
N LYS A 46 5.89 -4.56 2.15
CA LYS A 46 5.54 -3.98 3.46
C LYS A 46 4.46 -2.92 3.38
N ALA A 47 4.28 -2.32 2.20
CA ALA A 47 3.23 -1.35 1.98
C ALA A 47 2.65 -1.42 0.58
N LEU A 48 1.40 -0.96 0.48
CA LEU A 48 0.65 -0.82 -0.75
C LEU A 48 0.18 0.63 -0.93
N ILE A 49 0.32 1.15 -2.14
CA ILE A 49 -0.31 2.40 -2.56
C ILE A 49 -1.27 2.08 -3.69
N LEU A 50 -2.54 2.38 -3.48
CA LEU A 50 -3.61 2.06 -4.40
C LEU A 50 -4.20 3.36 -4.96
N LEU A 51 -4.00 3.61 -6.25
CA LEU A 51 -4.55 4.76 -6.96
C LEU A 51 -5.87 4.34 -7.60
N THR A 52 -6.96 4.93 -7.13
CA THR A 52 -8.35 4.63 -7.49
C THR A 52 -8.62 3.11 -7.58
N PRO A 53 -8.41 2.34 -6.51
CA PRO A 53 -8.60 0.90 -6.56
C PRO A 53 -10.04 0.53 -6.92
N VAL A 54 -10.19 -0.47 -7.77
CA VAL A 54 -11.48 -1.09 -8.08
C VAL A 54 -11.57 -2.49 -7.47
N ALA A 55 -12.76 -2.84 -6.97
CA ALA A 55 -12.96 -4.14 -6.32
C ALA A 55 -12.98 -5.30 -7.33
N SER A 56 -13.40 -5.03 -8.57
CA SER A 56 -13.40 -6.00 -9.65
C SER A 56 -13.24 -5.33 -11.02
N TYR A 57 -12.67 -6.06 -11.96
CA TYR A 57 -12.52 -5.66 -13.35
C TYR A 57 -12.56 -6.90 -14.26
N LYS A 58 -13.54 -6.97 -15.18
CA LYS A 58 -13.69 -8.07 -16.17
C LYS A 58 -13.57 -9.48 -15.56
N GLY A 59 -14.23 -9.70 -14.41
CA GLY A 59 -14.22 -10.99 -13.69
C GLY A 59 -13.02 -11.22 -12.78
N PHE A 60 -11.96 -10.39 -12.86
CA PHE A 60 -10.86 -10.40 -11.91
C PHE A 60 -11.24 -9.58 -10.66
N THR A 61 -11.02 -10.12 -9.46
CA THR A 61 -11.55 -9.54 -8.20
C THR A 61 -10.48 -9.42 -7.12
N ALA A 62 -10.57 -8.36 -6.31
CA ALA A 62 -9.76 -8.15 -5.13
C ALA A 62 -10.32 -8.83 -3.87
N GLN A 63 -11.51 -9.42 -3.95
CA GLN A 63 -12.27 -9.88 -2.77
C GLN A 63 -11.48 -10.84 -1.88
N THR A 64 -10.83 -11.85 -2.47
CA THR A 64 -10.03 -12.83 -1.72
C THR A 64 -8.86 -12.16 -1.03
N ALA A 65 -8.16 -11.25 -1.71
CA ALA A 65 -7.03 -10.53 -1.14
C ALA A 65 -7.46 -9.58 -0.01
N LEU A 66 -8.56 -8.83 -0.17
CA LEU A 66 -9.10 -7.93 0.84
C LEU A 66 -9.59 -8.65 2.11
N ASN A 67 -9.87 -9.95 2.01
CA ASN A 67 -10.23 -10.79 3.14
C ASN A 67 -9.02 -11.47 3.81
N HIS A 68 -7.81 -11.29 3.27
CA HIS A 68 -6.61 -11.92 3.80
C HIS A 68 -6.02 -11.13 4.97
N VAL A 69 -5.58 -11.83 6.03
CA VAL A 69 -5.06 -11.22 7.27
C VAL A 69 -3.89 -10.26 7.04
N VAL A 70 -3.04 -10.57 6.06
CA VAL A 70 -1.90 -9.71 5.68
C VAL A 70 -2.37 -8.34 5.20
N ILE A 71 -3.37 -8.31 4.33
CA ILE A 71 -3.93 -7.06 3.81
C ILE A 71 -4.70 -6.32 4.90
N GLN A 72 -5.46 -7.04 5.71
CA GLN A 72 -6.31 -6.43 6.74
C GLN A 72 -5.53 -5.82 7.90
N ARG A 73 -4.40 -6.42 8.29
CA ARG A 73 -3.78 -6.12 9.60
C ARG A 73 -2.28 -5.90 9.56
N THR A 74 -1.60 -6.32 8.49
CA THR A 74 -0.13 -6.40 8.48
C THR A 74 0.50 -5.29 7.66
N LEU A 75 0.01 -5.08 6.43
CA LEU A 75 0.59 -4.09 5.52
C LEU A 75 0.11 -2.68 5.84
N SER A 76 0.98 -1.69 5.61
CA SER A 76 0.53 -0.30 5.54
C SER A 76 -0.09 -0.03 4.18
N ILE A 77 -1.28 0.56 4.13
CA ILE A 77 -2.01 0.76 2.89
C ILE A 77 -2.41 2.23 2.76
N MET A 78 -2.13 2.82 1.60
CA MET A 78 -2.63 4.14 1.23
C MET A 78 -3.55 4.03 0.02
N ILE A 79 -4.69 4.71 0.07
CA ILE A 79 -5.66 4.80 -1.03
C ILE A 79 -5.78 6.26 -1.46
N LEU A 80 -5.59 6.54 -2.74
CA LEU A 80 -5.82 7.87 -3.33
C LEU A 80 -6.90 7.76 -4.40
N ALA A 81 -7.83 8.70 -4.47
CA ALA A 81 -8.84 8.74 -5.53
C ALA A 81 -9.31 10.16 -5.83
N GLY A 82 -9.70 10.45 -7.07
CA GLY A 82 -10.29 11.73 -7.46
C GLY A 82 -11.76 11.82 -7.05
N LYS A 83 -12.13 12.85 -6.29
CA LYS A 83 -13.48 13.04 -5.72
C LYS A 83 -14.57 13.37 -6.74
N PHE A 84 -14.21 13.96 -7.88
CA PHE A 84 -15.22 14.47 -8.81
C PHE A 84 -15.86 13.37 -9.66
N ASP A 85 -15.21 12.21 -9.80
CA ASP A 85 -15.89 11.00 -10.26
C ASP A 85 -16.42 10.22 -9.07
N THR A 86 -17.71 10.40 -8.77
CA THR A 86 -18.36 9.80 -7.59
C THR A 86 -18.41 8.28 -7.65
N LYS A 87 -18.45 7.68 -8.84
CA LYS A 87 -18.47 6.22 -9.02
C LYS A 87 -17.14 5.62 -8.59
N TYR A 88 -16.03 6.14 -9.13
CA TYR A 88 -14.71 5.63 -8.78
C TYR A 88 -14.31 5.98 -7.34
N TYR A 89 -14.63 7.18 -6.88
CA TYR A 89 -14.38 7.58 -5.49
C TYR A 89 -15.15 6.72 -4.50
N SER A 90 -16.46 6.50 -4.71
CA SER A 90 -17.25 5.64 -3.82
C SER A 90 -16.80 4.18 -3.85
N GLY A 91 -16.34 3.67 -5.00
CA GLY A 91 -15.73 2.35 -5.11
C GLY A 91 -14.47 2.23 -4.25
N SER A 92 -13.57 3.20 -4.36
CA SER A 92 -12.34 3.27 -3.55
C SER A 92 -12.66 3.38 -2.05
N LYS A 93 -13.66 4.20 -1.70
CA LYS A 93 -14.12 4.38 -0.32
C LYS A 93 -14.68 3.09 0.29
N ARG A 94 -15.36 2.25 -0.49
CA ARG A 94 -15.85 0.94 -0.01
C ARG A 94 -14.69 0.02 0.38
N ILE A 95 -13.63 0.00 -0.42
CA ILE A 95 -12.42 -0.77 -0.11
C ILE A 95 -11.78 -0.25 1.16
N TYR A 96 -11.62 1.08 1.29
CA TYR A 96 -11.14 1.70 2.53
C TYR A 96 -11.99 1.29 3.74
N ASN A 97 -13.32 1.44 3.66
CA ASN A 97 -14.24 1.12 4.76
C ASN A 97 -14.22 -0.37 5.14
N GLN A 98 -13.94 -1.26 4.20
CA GLN A 98 -13.75 -2.69 4.50
C GLN A 98 -12.49 -2.92 5.32
N LEU A 99 -11.39 -2.26 4.96
CA LEU A 99 -10.11 -2.37 5.66
C LEU A 99 -10.15 -1.67 7.01
N ALA A 100 -10.72 -0.47 7.10
CA ALA A 100 -10.72 0.39 8.28
C ALA A 100 -11.21 -0.30 9.57
N ARG A 101 -12.04 -1.33 9.45
CA ARG A 101 -12.51 -2.19 10.55
C ARG A 101 -11.39 -2.92 11.30
N PHE A 102 -10.21 -3.01 10.70
CA PHE A 102 -9.05 -3.74 11.19
C PHE A 102 -7.88 -2.83 11.56
N HIS A 103 -8.03 -1.51 11.39
CA HIS A 103 -6.99 -0.52 11.65
C HIS A 103 -7.41 0.45 12.77
N PRO A 104 -6.45 1.04 13.51
CA PRO A 104 -6.75 2.12 14.45
C PRO A 104 -7.38 3.33 13.75
N ASP A 105 -8.37 3.96 14.39
CA ASP A 105 -9.12 5.10 13.87
C ASP A 105 -8.95 6.38 14.71
N LYS A 106 -8.24 6.30 15.83
CA LYS A 106 -7.98 7.41 16.75
C LYS A 106 -6.51 7.79 16.74
N PHE A 107 -6.25 9.03 16.35
CA PHE A 107 -4.94 9.67 16.33
C PHE A 107 -5.08 11.09 16.87
N GLU A 108 -4.05 11.61 17.52
CA GLU A 108 -4.08 12.96 18.11
C GLU A 108 -4.07 14.05 17.04
N ASN A 109 -3.33 13.81 15.94
CA ASN A 109 -3.18 14.73 14.82
C ASN A 109 -2.68 13.98 13.57
N GLU A 110 -2.53 14.68 12.44
CA GLU A 110 -2.06 14.09 11.18
C GLU A 110 -0.63 13.53 11.27
N LYS A 111 0.26 14.14 12.07
CA LYS A 111 1.62 13.63 12.26
C LYS A 111 1.60 12.29 13.01
N ASP A 112 0.85 12.22 14.10
CA ASP A 112 0.63 10.99 14.86
C ASP A 112 0.03 9.89 13.96
N LYS A 113 -0.93 10.23 13.11
CA LYS A 113 -1.49 9.31 12.12
C LYS A 113 -0.46 8.78 11.13
N LEU A 114 0.46 9.62 10.62
CA LEU A 114 1.52 9.17 9.71
C LEU A 114 2.53 8.23 10.41
N GLU A 115 2.89 8.55 11.65
CA GLU A 115 3.86 7.79 12.45
C GLU A 115 3.30 6.45 12.94
N ASN A 116 2.03 6.42 13.37
CA ASN A 116 1.44 5.28 14.07
C ASN A 116 0.31 4.59 13.30
N GLY A 117 -0.25 5.22 12.28
CA GLY A 117 -1.31 4.65 11.45
C GLY A 117 -0.81 3.63 10.43
N SER A 118 -1.74 2.80 9.93
CA SER A 118 -1.45 1.77 8.92
C SER A 118 -2.43 1.75 7.75
N LEU A 119 -3.48 2.59 7.79
CA LEU A 119 -4.40 2.78 6.68
C LEU A 119 -4.66 4.26 6.46
N PHE A 120 -4.53 4.69 5.20
CA PHE A 120 -4.62 6.08 4.79
C PHE A 120 -5.53 6.22 3.58
N GLU A 121 -6.30 7.30 3.55
CA GLU A 121 -7.18 7.62 2.43
C GLU A 121 -7.10 9.12 2.12
N TYR A 122 -6.90 9.42 0.84
CA TYR A 122 -6.90 10.77 0.34
C TYR A 122 -7.84 10.90 -0.86
N GLY A 123 -8.98 11.55 -0.64
CA GLY A 123 -9.85 12.00 -1.72
C GLY A 123 -9.39 13.37 -2.24
N LEU A 124 -8.93 13.42 -3.48
CA LEU A 124 -8.34 14.61 -4.10
C LEU A 124 -9.37 15.35 -4.95
N ASN A 125 -9.29 16.68 -4.99
CA ASN A 125 -10.24 17.54 -5.71
C ASN A 125 -9.94 17.56 -7.23
N THR A 126 -10.11 16.41 -7.89
CA THR A 126 -9.92 16.24 -9.33
C THR A 126 -10.88 15.19 -9.88
N ALA A 127 -11.15 15.26 -11.18
CA ALA A 127 -11.85 14.22 -11.94
C ALA A 127 -10.92 13.10 -12.40
N ASN A 128 -9.60 13.35 -12.43
CA ASN A 128 -8.62 12.34 -12.83
C ASN A 128 -8.61 11.17 -11.84
N GLN A 129 -8.39 9.97 -12.37
CA GLN A 129 -8.36 8.72 -11.62
C GLN A 129 -7.06 7.97 -11.87
N GLY A 130 -6.77 7.01 -11.00
CA GLY A 130 -5.62 6.14 -11.15
C GLY A 130 -4.31 6.92 -11.22
N SER A 131 -3.41 6.51 -12.11
CA SER A 131 -2.14 7.17 -12.35
C SER A 131 -2.30 8.56 -12.96
N GLY A 132 -3.44 8.85 -13.61
CA GLY A 132 -3.79 10.18 -14.11
C GLY A 132 -3.89 11.24 -13.01
N ILE A 133 -4.09 10.84 -11.75
CA ILE A 133 -4.01 11.75 -10.60
C ILE A 133 -2.60 12.38 -10.50
N LEU A 134 -1.55 11.65 -10.87
CA LEU A 134 -0.16 12.10 -10.75
C LEU A 134 0.25 13.11 -11.84
N SER A 135 -0.57 13.30 -12.88
CA SER A 135 -0.32 14.27 -13.95
C SER A 135 -1.05 15.60 -13.73
N VAL A 136 -1.93 15.69 -12.73
CA VAL A 136 -2.68 16.92 -12.44
C VAL A 136 -1.74 17.98 -11.86
N SER A 137 -1.58 19.08 -12.59
CA SER A 137 -0.79 20.22 -12.15
C SER A 137 -1.47 20.95 -11.01
N ASN A 138 -0.68 21.40 -10.02
CA ASN A 138 -1.14 22.20 -8.88
C ASN A 138 -2.26 21.55 -8.03
N LEU A 139 -2.44 20.23 -8.10
CA LEU A 139 -3.38 19.52 -7.25
C LEU A 139 -2.96 19.65 -5.77
N LYS A 140 -3.90 20.01 -4.90
CA LYS A 140 -3.68 20.14 -3.45
C LYS A 140 -4.65 19.23 -2.67
N PRO A 141 -4.15 18.44 -1.70
CA PRO A 141 -2.73 18.14 -1.46
C PRO A 141 -2.07 17.49 -2.69
N ASN A 142 -0.76 17.66 -2.83
CA ASN A 142 -0.02 17.12 -3.97
C ASN A 142 0.11 15.60 -3.81
N PRO A 143 -0.36 14.80 -4.77
CA PRO A 143 -0.35 13.35 -4.64
C PRO A 143 1.06 12.76 -4.55
N ARG A 144 2.07 13.41 -5.15
CA ARG A 144 3.47 12.94 -5.07
C ARG A 144 4.04 13.15 -3.67
N ASP A 145 3.70 14.27 -3.04
CA ASP A 145 4.13 14.59 -1.68
C ASP A 145 3.49 13.60 -0.69
N LEU A 146 2.19 13.31 -0.85
CA LEU A 146 1.49 12.27 -0.07
C LEU A 146 2.16 10.89 -0.19
N ILE A 147 2.52 10.49 -1.41
CA ILE A 147 3.23 9.22 -1.67
C ILE A 147 4.60 9.21 -1.01
N ALA A 148 5.36 10.30 -1.15
CA ALA A 148 6.70 10.42 -0.57
C ALA A 148 6.64 10.35 0.97
N ASP A 149 5.72 11.09 1.58
CA ASP A 149 5.53 11.08 3.03
C ASP A 149 5.09 9.70 3.52
N PHE A 150 4.15 9.05 2.83
CA PHE A 150 3.75 7.69 3.18
C PHE A 150 4.94 6.71 3.12
N ILE A 151 5.75 6.74 2.06
CA ILE A 151 6.94 5.88 1.95
C ILE A 151 7.93 6.19 3.08
N ARG A 152 8.20 7.47 3.35
CA ARG A 152 9.13 7.90 4.40
C ARG A 152 8.68 7.39 5.77
N TYR A 153 7.44 7.70 6.18
CA TYR A 153 6.96 7.36 7.52
C TYR A 153 6.64 5.86 7.68
N ARG A 154 6.15 5.19 6.63
CA ARG A 154 5.68 3.79 6.73
C ARG A 154 6.70 2.74 6.30
N LEU A 155 7.83 3.15 5.70
CA LEU A 155 8.88 2.23 5.28
C LEU A 155 10.26 2.71 5.68
N GLU A 156 10.65 3.93 5.28
CA GLU A 156 12.01 4.44 5.50
C GLU A 156 12.34 4.53 6.98
N ASN A 157 11.51 5.22 7.76
CA ASN A 157 11.68 5.46 9.20
C ASN A 157 11.32 4.25 10.08
N GLN A 158 10.92 3.12 9.48
CA GLN A 158 10.51 1.94 10.23
C GLN A 158 11.71 1.01 10.47
N ASP A 159 12.29 1.09 11.67
CA ASP A 159 13.47 0.30 12.06
C ASP A 159 13.21 -1.22 12.06
N ARG A 160 11.95 -1.62 12.25
CA ARG A 160 11.52 -3.03 12.19
C ARG A 160 11.78 -3.71 10.84
N PHE A 161 12.03 -2.95 9.77
CA PHE A 161 12.37 -3.46 8.45
C PHE A 161 13.88 -3.41 8.19
N GLY A 162 14.65 -3.91 9.16
CA GLY A 162 16.10 -4.08 9.04
C GLY A 162 16.49 -5.02 7.90
N TRP A 163 17.72 -4.87 7.40
CA TRP A 163 18.25 -5.68 6.32
C TRP A 163 18.30 -7.16 6.70
N LYS A 164 17.87 -8.05 5.80
CA LYS A 164 17.99 -9.50 5.97
C LYS A 164 18.80 -10.12 4.83
N ASN A 165 19.84 -10.84 5.19
CA ASN A 165 20.68 -11.52 4.21
C ASN A 165 19.90 -12.69 3.57
N ARG A 166 20.13 -12.90 2.27
CA ARG A 166 19.52 -13.99 1.47
C ARG A 166 20.53 -15.03 1.00
N SER A 167 21.82 -14.84 1.26
CA SER A 167 22.82 -15.86 0.99
C SER A 167 22.75 -16.95 2.08
N GLY A 168 22.62 -18.22 1.66
CA GLY A 168 22.68 -19.38 2.56
C GLY A 168 24.07 -19.65 3.15
N THR A 169 25.03 -18.76 2.92
CA THR A 169 26.34 -18.75 3.58
C THR A 169 26.27 -17.79 4.76
N ALA A 170 26.33 -18.35 5.97
CA ALA A 170 26.77 -17.60 7.14
C ALA A 170 28.17 -17.04 6.83
N GLU A 171 28.34 -15.73 6.96
CA GLU A 171 29.66 -15.17 7.27
C GLU A 171 29.94 -15.38 8.75
#